data_AF-A0A6P5EDM4-F1
#
_entry.id   AF-A0A6P5EDM4-F1
#
_cell.length_a   1.000
_cell.length_b   1.000
_cell.length_c   1.000
_cell.angle_alpha   90.00
_cell.angle_beta   90.00
_cell.angle_gamma   90.00
#
_symmetry.space_group_name_H-M   'P 1'
#
loop_
_entity.id
_entity.type
_entity.pdbx_description
1 polymer ?
#
loop_
_entity_poly.entity_id
_entity_poly.type
_entity_poly.pdbx_seq_one_letter_code
_entity_poly.pdbx_strand_id
1 'polypeptide(L)'
;YVTILDLRNWKSLICFVCYRVQGFHISTFLIFFLLFDCLGDYFLLLQSGFEEFVRDKYTLLPETRERMMATEVTTSWRYTYDHVSQIPPDPFCFTERYKDVKKVLEETFFGPPDTGVYSPSVQNTLYLMAKAVLNRFQDIASIHLRMPNLHFLPVNLSSKENPTMVKFDNDVYVPTDEPHGTIEATLSRTMSKM
;
A
#
# COMPACT_ATOMS: atom_id res chain seq x y z
N TYR A 1 -20.59 -11.05 -5.01
CA TYR A 1 -20.02 -10.34 -6.18
C TYR A 1 -18.99 -9.35 -5.66
N VAL A 2 -17.71 -9.65 -5.82
CA VAL A 2 -16.63 -8.72 -5.46
C VAL A 2 -16.51 -7.73 -6.61
N THR A 3 -16.98 -6.50 -6.39
CA THR A 3 -16.81 -5.42 -7.38
C THR A 3 -15.40 -4.87 -7.22
N ILE A 4 -14.49 -5.30 -8.09
CA ILE A 4 -13.15 -4.70 -8.23
C ILE A 4 -13.36 -3.37 -8.97
N LEU A 5 -13.40 -2.26 -8.24
CA LEU A 5 -13.39 -0.92 -8.83
C LEU A 5 -11.94 -0.53 -9.12
N ASP A 6 -11.59 -0.64 -10.39
CA ASP A 6 -10.31 -0.21 -10.90
C ASP A 6 -10.33 1.31 -11.14
N LEU A 7 -9.75 2.06 -10.20
CA LEU A 7 -9.71 3.53 -10.21
C LEU A 7 -8.59 4.10 -11.12
N ARG A 8 -8.18 3.38 -12.16
CA ARG A 8 -7.11 3.72 -13.14
C ARG A 8 -7.19 5.10 -13.83
N ASN A 9 -8.20 5.93 -13.59
CA ASN A 9 -8.52 7.08 -14.44
C ASN A 9 -8.67 8.45 -13.75
N TRP A 10 -8.00 8.69 -12.62
CA TRP A 10 -7.71 10.05 -12.16
C TRP A 10 -6.22 10.40 -12.40
N LYS A 11 -6.00 11.31 -13.34
CA LYS A 11 -4.72 11.63 -14.01
C LYS A 11 -3.68 12.26 -13.07
N SER A 12 -2.38 12.00 -13.31
CA SER A 12 -1.42 12.94 -13.95
C SER A 12 0.05 12.61 -13.65
N LEU A 13 0.86 12.50 -14.70
CA LEU A 13 2.34 12.58 -14.79
C LEU A 13 3.16 12.36 -13.50
N ILE A 14 3.92 11.27 -13.47
CA ILE A 14 5.38 11.31 -13.22
C ILE A 14 6.01 10.29 -14.16
N CYS A 15 6.44 10.80 -15.31
CA CYS A 15 7.43 10.16 -16.16
C CYS A 15 8.76 10.73 -15.69
N PHE A 16 9.61 9.94 -15.02
CA PHE A 16 10.98 10.38 -14.76
C PHE A 16 11.78 10.29 -16.06
N VAL A 17 11.73 11.39 -16.83
CA VAL A 17 12.77 11.73 -17.80
C VAL A 17 14.02 12.08 -17.00
N CYS A 18 15.05 11.25 -17.09
CA CYS A 18 16.33 11.51 -16.47
C CYS A 18 17.03 12.66 -17.22
N TYR A 19 17.09 13.86 -16.61
CA TYR A 19 17.93 14.95 -17.13
C TYR A 19 19.41 14.62 -16.94
N ARG A 20 20.17 14.80 -18.01
CA ARG A 20 21.63 14.77 -18.06
C ARG A 20 22.17 15.96 -17.25
N VAL A 21 22.59 15.74 -16.01
CA VAL A 21 23.44 16.70 -15.28
C VAL A 21 24.88 16.41 -15.69
N GLN A 22 25.44 17.29 -16.54
CA GLN A 22 26.87 17.30 -16.83
C GLN A 22 27.64 17.62 -15.53
N GLY A 23 28.55 16.75 -15.13
CA GLY A 23 29.69 17.15 -14.30
C GLY A 23 29.85 16.54 -12.90
N PHE A 24 29.22 15.41 -12.56
CA PHE A 24 29.52 14.71 -11.29
C PHE A 24 29.73 13.20 -11.49
N HIS A 25 30.68 12.64 -10.73
CA HIS A 25 31.17 11.26 -10.82
C HIS A 25 30.02 10.23 -10.80
N ILE A 26 29.79 9.58 -11.93
CA ILE A 26 28.60 8.77 -12.24
C ILE A 26 28.53 7.46 -11.42
N SER A 27 29.64 6.97 -10.86
CA SER A 27 29.66 5.61 -10.31
C SER A 27 28.94 5.43 -8.97
N THR A 28 28.82 6.45 -8.12
CA THR A 28 28.28 6.25 -6.75
C THR A 28 26.78 6.52 -6.65
N PHE A 29 26.26 7.49 -7.42
CA PHE A 29 24.83 7.83 -7.41
C PHE A 29 23.95 6.83 -8.17
N LEU A 30 24.48 6.25 -9.26
CA LEU A 30 23.75 5.24 -10.03
C LEU A 30 23.50 3.96 -9.22
N ILE A 31 24.46 3.59 -8.37
CA ILE A 31 24.35 2.43 -7.47
C ILE A 31 23.25 2.62 -6.43
N PHE A 32 23.13 3.84 -5.87
CA PHE A 32 22.11 4.12 -4.86
C PHE A 32 20.68 4.02 -5.41
N PHE A 33 20.46 4.44 -6.66
CA PHE A 33 19.15 4.33 -7.32
C PHE A 33 18.81 2.90 -7.76
N LEU A 34 19.81 2.08 -8.14
CA LEU A 34 19.58 0.66 -8.49
C LEU A 34 19.22 -0.23 -7.29
N LEU A 35 19.42 0.26 -6.07
CA LEU A 35 19.15 -0.48 -4.85
C LEU A 35 17.73 -0.28 -4.32
N PHE A 36 16.98 0.70 -4.82
CA PHE A 36 15.65 1.06 -4.32
C PHE A 36 14.65 1.21 -5.47
N ASP A 37 13.76 0.22 -5.60
CA ASP A 37 12.57 0.32 -6.46
C ASP A 37 11.40 0.93 -5.67
N CYS A 38 10.45 1.59 -6.36
CA CYS A 38 9.27 2.20 -5.73
C CYS A 38 7.96 1.91 -6.49
N LEU A 39 6.88 1.59 -5.78
CA LEU A 39 5.52 1.36 -6.30
C LEU A 39 4.54 2.37 -5.69
N GLY A 40 3.56 2.83 -6.47
CA GLY A 40 2.41 3.61 -6.00
C GLY A 40 1.12 3.12 -6.68
N ASP A 41 0.22 2.46 -5.95
CA ASP A 41 -1.06 1.94 -6.46
C ASP A 41 -2.21 2.13 -5.45
N TYR A 42 -3.44 2.28 -5.94
CA TYR A 42 -4.64 2.41 -5.11
C TYR A 42 -5.36 1.07 -4.94
N PHE A 43 -5.50 0.60 -3.70
CA PHE A 43 -6.22 -0.63 -3.38
C PHE A 43 -7.45 -0.37 -2.52
N LEU A 44 -8.52 -1.14 -2.75
CA LEU A 44 -9.79 -1.03 -2.03
C LEU A 44 -10.32 -2.42 -1.66
N LEU A 45 -10.76 -2.58 -0.42
CA LEU A 45 -11.34 -3.82 0.09
C LEU A 45 -12.58 -3.54 0.95
N LEU A 46 -13.58 -4.42 0.87
CA LEU A 46 -14.83 -4.31 1.65
C LEU A 46 -14.86 -5.22 2.89
N GLN A 47 -13.98 -6.22 2.95
CA GLN A 47 -13.87 -7.16 4.08
C GLN A 47 -12.81 -6.67 5.08
N SER A 48 -13.04 -5.50 5.70
CA SER A 48 -12.12 -4.93 6.68
C SER A 48 -12.84 -4.52 7.96
N GLY A 49 -12.14 -4.60 9.09
CA GLY A 49 -12.62 -4.18 10.40
C GLY A 49 -11.68 -3.20 11.10
N PHE A 50 -12.11 -2.75 12.26
CA PHE A 50 -11.29 -2.05 13.26
C PHE A 50 -12.00 -2.12 14.61
N GLU A 51 -11.54 -3.02 15.48
CA GLU A 51 -12.10 -3.29 16.81
C GLU A 51 -10.98 -3.52 17.84
N GLU A 52 -11.33 -3.58 19.13
CA GLU A 52 -10.44 -3.86 20.26
C GLU A 52 -9.28 -2.86 20.46
N PHE A 53 -9.44 -1.63 19.98
CA PHE A 53 -8.49 -0.55 20.21
C PHE A 53 -8.63 0.06 21.61
N VAL A 54 -7.54 0.66 22.10
CA VAL A 54 -7.54 1.38 23.39
C VAL A 54 -8.53 2.53 23.35
N ARG A 55 -9.41 2.59 24.36
CA ARG A 55 -10.38 3.67 24.51
C ARG A 55 -9.98 4.60 25.64
N ASP A 56 -10.09 5.89 25.37
CA ASP A 56 -9.93 6.96 26.35
C ASP A 56 -11.16 7.90 26.33
N LYS A 57 -11.11 8.97 27.13
CA LYS A 57 -12.19 9.97 27.23
C LYS A 57 -12.44 10.77 25.94
N TYR A 58 -11.55 10.69 24.95
CA TYR A 58 -11.66 11.37 23.65
C TYR A 58 -12.01 10.40 22.50
N THR A 59 -12.13 9.12 22.79
CA THR A 59 -12.40 8.08 21.78
C THR A 59 -13.88 8.07 21.43
N LEU A 60 -14.23 8.71 20.31
CA LEU A 60 -15.59 8.74 19.77
C LEU A 60 -15.84 7.69 18.69
N LEU A 61 -14.78 7.09 18.15
CA LEU A 61 -14.84 6.14 17.05
C LEU A 61 -15.53 4.85 17.52
N PRO A 62 -16.63 4.41 16.88
CA PRO A 62 -17.21 3.12 17.15
C PRO A 62 -16.35 2.01 16.55
N GLU A 63 -16.32 0.86 17.24
CA GLU A 63 -15.75 -0.36 16.68
C GLU A 63 -16.62 -0.86 15.53
N THR A 64 -15.99 -1.43 14.51
CA THR A 64 -16.72 -2.04 13.39
C THR A 64 -16.03 -3.29 12.91
N ARG A 65 -16.82 -4.28 12.52
CA ARG A 65 -16.35 -5.50 11.86
C ARG A 65 -16.38 -5.39 10.34
N GLU A 66 -17.09 -4.39 9.83
CA GLU A 66 -17.27 -4.15 8.40
C GLU A 66 -17.07 -2.66 8.10
N ARG A 67 -16.05 -2.37 7.28
CA ARG A 67 -15.80 -1.05 6.71
C ARG A 67 -15.05 -1.20 5.40
N MET A 68 -15.19 -0.17 4.57
CA MET A 68 -14.32 0.00 3.42
C MET A 68 -12.91 0.37 3.89
N MET A 69 -11.91 -0.32 3.36
CA MET A 69 -10.50 0.04 3.50
C MET A 69 -9.97 0.40 2.13
N ALA A 70 -9.65 1.67 1.93
CA ALA A 70 -9.00 2.16 0.72
C ALA A 70 -7.64 2.74 1.08
N THR A 71 -6.64 2.51 0.24
CA THR A 71 -5.27 2.95 0.51
C THR A 71 -4.47 3.17 -0.76
N GLU A 72 -3.58 4.17 -0.73
CA GLU A 72 -2.54 4.36 -1.73
C GLU A 72 -1.26 3.67 -1.24
N VAL A 73 -1.01 2.45 -1.71
CA VAL A 73 0.18 1.69 -1.31
C VAL A 73 1.40 2.30 -1.96
N THR A 74 2.23 2.95 -1.15
CA THR A 74 3.60 3.31 -1.52
C THR A 74 4.55 2.26 -0.95
N THR A 75 5.38 1.62 -1.77
CA THR A 75 6.41 0.71 -1.27
C THR A 75 7.78 1.00 -1.86
N SER A 76 8.82 0.78 -1.06
CA SER A 76 10.19 0.69 -1.56
C SER A 76 10.93 -0.47 -0.91
N TRP A 77 11.90 -1.06 -1.60
CA TRP A 77 12.69 -2.17 -1.03
C TRP A 77 14.16 -2.04 -1.35
N ARG A 78 14.98 -2.72 -0.56
CA ARG A 78 16.43 -2.77 -0.70
C ARG A 78 16.89 -4.17 -1.05
N TYR A 79 17.71 -4.33 -2.08
CA TYR A 79 18.34 -5.61 -2.40
C TYR A 79 19.46 -5.98 -1.42
N THR A 80 19.84 -7.26 -1.38
CA THR A 80 20.97 -7.79 -0.59
C THR A 80 22.33 -7.59 -1.27
N TYR A 81 22.39 -6.88 -2.40
CA TYR A 81 23.64 -6.66 -3.12
C TYR A 81 24.52 -5.64 -2.38
N ASP A 82 25.73 -6.06 -2.00
CA ASP A 82 26.73 -5.23 -1.34
C ASP A 82 27.77 -4.68 -2.32
N HIS A 83 27.93 -5.33 -3.48
CA HIS A 83 28.90 -4.97 -4.51
C HIS A 83 28.28 -4.99 -5.91
N VAL A 84 28.77 -4.11 -6.80
CA VAL A 84 28.30 -4.00 -8.20
C VAL A 84 28.47 -5.30 -8.97
N SER A 85 29.48 -6.11 -8.65
CA SER A 85 29.71 -7.42 -9.25
C SER A 85 28.62 -8.45 -8.94
N GLN A 86 27.78 -8.21 -7.92
CA GLN A 86 26.66 -9.08 -7.55
C GLN A 86 25.37 -8.68 -8.27
N ILE A 87 25.33 -7.50 -8.88
CA ILE A 87 24.16 -7.03 -9.62
C ILE A 87 24.04 -7.86 -10.90
N PRO A 88 22.87 -8.44 -11.20
CA PRO A 88 22.67 -9.17 -12.45
C PRO A 88 23.00 -8.28 -13.67
N PRO A 89 23.71 -8.82 -14.68
CA PRO A 89 24.11 -8.03 -15.85
C PRO A 89 22.93 -7.67 -16.75
N ASP A 90 21.79 -8.36 -16.60
CA ASP A 90 20.57 -8.09 -17.35
C ASP A 90 19.82 -6.89 -16.73
N PRO A 91 19.69 -5.76 -17.44
CA PRO A 91 18.96 -4.61 -16.93
C PRO A 91 17.45 -4.86 -16.74
N PHE A 92 16.87 -5.88 -17.37
CA PHE A 92 15.44 -6.17 -17.26
C PHE A 92 15.06 -6.86 -15.94
N CYS A 93 16.03 -7.41 -15.21
CA CYS A 93 15.76 -8.15 -13.97
C CYS A 93 15.03 -7.31 -12.90
N PHE A 94 15.31 -6.01 -12.81
CA PHE A 94 14.64 -5.10 -11.88
C PHE A 94 13.20 -4.79 -12.29
N THR A 95 12.94 -4.67 -13.59
CA THR A 95 11.58 -4.44 -14.11
C THR A 95 10.70 -5.67 -13.89
N GLU A 96 11.25 -6.87 -14.09
CA GLU A 96 10.56 -8.11 -13.76
C GLU A 96 10.32 -8.22 -12.26
N ARG A 97 11.33 -7.89 -11.44
CA ARG A 97 11.18 -7.91 -9.99
C ARG A 97 10.10 -6.96 -9.49
N TYR A 98 10.05 -5.75 -10.04
CA TYR A 98 9.00 -4.79 -9.73
C TYR A 98 7.60 -5.38 -9.97
N LYS A 99 7.39 -6.03 -11.13
CA LYS A 99 6.10 -6.68 -11.46
C LYS A 99 5.79 -7.83 -10.51
N ASP A 100 6.79 -8.63 -10.18
CA ASP A 100 6.62 -9.77 -9.26
C ASP A 100 6.30 -9.32 -7.84
N VAL A 101 6.97 -8.28 -7.34
CA VAL A 101 6.67 -7.68 -6.02
C VAL A 101 5.26 -7.11 -6.01
N LYS A 102 4.90 -6.31 -7.02
CA LYS A 102 3.53 -5.78 -7.16
C LYS A 102 2.49 -6.90 -7.11
N LYS A 103 2.70 -7.97 -7.87
CA LYS A 103 1.80 -9.13 -7.89
C LYS A 103 1.65 -9.77 -6.50
N VAL A 104 2.74 -9.97 -5.76
CA VAL A 104 2.69 -10.52 -4.39
C VAL A 104 1.91 -9.60 -3.45
N LEU A 105 2.09 -8.27 -3.57
CA LEU A 105 1.36 -7.28 -2.79
C LEU A 105 -0.15 -7.34 -3.08
N GLU A 106 -0.54 -7.36 -4.36
CA GLU A 106 -1.95 -7.49 -4.80
C GLU A 106 -2.57 -8.81 -4.33
N GLU A 107 -1.90 -9.94 -4.54
CA GLU A 107 -2.38 -11.27 -4.12
C GLU A 107 -2.57 -11.34 -2.59
N THR A 108 -1.67 -10.73 -1.82
CA THR A 108 -1.76 -10.71 -0.36
C THR A 108 -2.85 -9.75 0.13
N PHE A 109 -3.05 -8.61 -0.55
CA PHE A 109 -4.04 -7.62 -0.17
C PHE A 109 -5.46 -8.09 -0.50
N PHE A 110 -5.70 -8.61 -1.70
CA PHE A 110 -7.03 -9.01 -2.16
C PHE A 110 -7.41 -10.44 -1.74
N GLY A 111 -6.44 -11.33 -1.58
CA GLY A 111 -6.69 -12.75 -1.36
C GLY A 111 -7.31 -13.45 -2.58
N PRO A 112 -7.93 -14.62 -2.39
CA PRO A 112 -8.61 -15.34 -3.47
C PRO A 112 -9.75 -14.49 -4.09
N PRO A 113 -9.88 -14.40 -5.42
CA PRO A 113 -10.90 -13.55 -6.06
C PRO A 113 -12.36 -13.90 -5.72
N ASP A 114 -12.62 -15.15 -5.33
CA ASP A 114 -13.93 -15.69 -5.00
C ASP A 114 -14.34 -15.40 -3.54
N THR A 115 -13.39 -15.47 -2.59
CA THR A 115 -13.68 -15.30 -1.16
C THR A 115 -13.20 -13.99 -0.56
N GLY A 116 -12.17 -13.39 -1.16
CA GLY A 116 -11.40 -12.30 -0.56
C GLY A 116 -10.58 -12.75 0.66
N VAL A 117 -10.03 -11.78 1.37
CA VAL A 117 -9.37 -11.96 2.67
C VAL A 117 -9.84 -10.88 3.64
N TYR A 118 -10.13 -11.28 4.88
CA TYR A 118 -10.50 -10.34 5.92
C TYR A 118 -9.28 -9.60 6.47
N SER A 119 -9.37 -8.27 6.57
CA SER A 119 -8.34 -7.41 7.15
C SER A 119 -8.79 -6.85 8.52
N PRO A 120 -8.26 -7.34 9.66
CA PRO A 120 -8.62 -6.80 10.98
C PRO A 120 -8.02 -5.41 11.25
N SER A 121 -6.94 -5.05 10.57
CA SER A 121 -6.31 -3.73 10.66
C SER A 121 -5.38 -3.49 9.47
N VAL A 122 -5.13 -2.21 9.14
CA VAL A 122 -4.17 -1.85 8.09
C VAL A 122 -2.76 -2.32 8.47
N GLN A 123 -2.41 -2.26 9.75
CA GLN A 123 -1.14 -2.73 10.29
C GLN A 123 -0.92 -4.23 10.04
N ASN A 124 -1.94 -5.06 10.24
CA ASN A 124 -1.86 -6.50 9.99
C ASN A 124 -1.64 -6.77 8.50
N THR A 125 -2.44 -6.13 7.63
CA THR A 125 -2.33 -6.29 6.18
C THR A 125 -0.96 -5.82 5.67
N LEU A 126 -0.47 -4.68 6.13
CA LEU A 126 0.87 -4.17 5.82
C LEU A 126 1.95 -5.19 6.21
N TYR A 127 1.89 -5.72 7.43
CA TYR A 127 2.86 -6.71 7.91
C TYR A 127 2.83 -7.98 7.05
N LEU A 128 1.65 -8.51 6.73
CA LEU A 128 1.51 -9.71 5.91
C LEU A 128 2.04 -9.49 4.49
N MET A 129 1.75 -8.35 3.87
CA MET A 129 2.28 -7.96 2.56
C MET A 129 3.81 -7.90 2.58
N ALA A 130 4.39 -7.17 3.53
CA ALA A 130 5.84 -7.06 3.69
C ALA A 130 6.50 -8.44 3.90
N LYS A 131 5.90 -9.27 4.76
CA LYS A 131 6.38 -10.62 5.07
C LYS A 131 6.28 -11.53 3.84
N ALA A 132 5.22 -11.45 3.05
CA ALA A 132 5.04 -12.24 1.84
C ALA A 132 6.13 -11.93 0.80
N VAL A 133 6.42 -10.64 0.58
CA VAL A 133 7.51 -10.21 -0.32
C VAL A 133 8.86 -10.75 0.16
N LEU A 134 9.19 -10.56 1.44
CA LEU A 134 10.44 -11.09 1.98
C LEU A 134 10.48 -12.63 1.91
N ASN A 135 9.40 -13.35 2.15
CA ASN A 135 9.44 -14.81 2.02
C ASN A 135 9.66 -15.27 0.57
N ARG A 136 9.09 -14.55 -0.40
CA ARG A 136 9.16 -14.90 -1.82
C ARG A 136 10.52 -14.58 -2.45
N PHE A 137 11.15 -13.47 -2.05
CA PHE A 137 12.31 -12.90 -2.74
C PHE A 137 13.53 -12.81 -1.81
N GLN A 138 14.45 -13.76 -1.94
CA GLN A 138 15.61 -13.88 -1.04
C GLN A 138 16.68 -12.79 -1.23
N ASP A 139 16.72 -12.20 -2.41
CA ASP A 139 17.54 -11.07 -2.80
C ASP A 139 17.00 -9.71 -2.32
N ILE A 140 15.82 -9.66 -1.69
CA ILE A 140 15.32 -8.46 -1.00
C ILE A 140 15.69 -8.53 0.49
N ALA A 141 16.46 -7.55 0.95
CA ALA A 141 16.94 -7.43 2.32
C ALA A 141 15.92 -6.79 3.27
N SER A 142 15.21 -5.77 2.76
CA SER A 142 14.21 -5.02 3.52
C SER A 142 13.16 -4.40 2.59
N ILE A 143 11.94 -4.24 3.08
CA ILE A 143 10.84 -3.55 2.39
C ILE A 143 10.18 -2.55 3.35
N HIS A 144 9.93 -1.36 2.84
CA HIS A 144 9.15 -0.31 3.46
C HIS A 144 7.79 -0.20 2.76
N LEU A 145 6.72 -0.07 3.53
CA LEU A 145 5.40 0.25 3.01
C LEU A 145 4.81 1.42 3.78
N ARG A 146 4.11 2.27 3.04
CA ARG A 146 3.26 3.36 3.52
C ARG A 146 1.87 3.17 2.93
N MET A 147 0.87 3.12 3.81
CA MET A 147 -0.52 2.81 3.50
C MET A 147 -1.44 3.80 4.24
N PRO A 148 -1.74 4.97 3.65
CA PRO A 148 -2.76 5.88 4.17
C PRO A 148 -4.13 5.22 4.09
N ASN A 149 -4.93 5.33 5.14
CA ASN A 149 -6.31 4.84 5.16
C ASN A 149 -7.23 5.94 4.62
N LEU A 150 -7.51 5.89 3.32
CA LEU A 150 -8.42 6.80 2.63
C LEU A 150 -9.85 6.54 3.10
N HIS A 151 -10.47 7.56 3.68
CA HIS A 151 -11.80 7.43 4.26
C HIS A 151 -12.87 7.64 3.19
N PHE A 152 -13.77 6.66 3.08
CA PHE A 152 -14.99 6.74 2.30
C PHE A 152 -16.15 6.84 3.30
N LEU A 153 -16.67 8.05 3.49
CA LEU A 153 -17.70 8.33 4.48
C LEU A 153 -19.10 8.13 3.87
N PRO A 154 -20.02 7.46 4.58
CA PRO A 154 -21.38 7.27 4.08
C PRO A 154 -22.11 8.61 3.95
N VAL A 155 -22.75 8.84 2.80
CA VAL A 155 -23.55 10.04 2.59
C VAL A 155 -24.87 9.93 3.33
N ASN A 156 -25.07 10.78 4.35
CA ASN A 156 -26.35 10.92 5.03
C ASN A 156 -26.88 12.34 4.81
N LEU A 157 -27.86 12.50 3.91
CA LEU A 157 -28.48 13.78 3.57
C LEU A 157 -29.73 14.07 4.41
N SER A 158 -29.67 13.79 5.71
CA SER A 158 -30.72 14.23 6.65
C SER A 158 -30.59 15.73 6.91
N SER A 159 -31.56 16.54 6.48
CA SER A 159 -31.66 17.94 6.87
C SER A 159 -32.65 18.10 8.03
N LYS A 160 -32.58 19.22 8.77
CA LYS A 160 -33.55 19.54 9.83
C LYS A 160 -35.01 19.64 9.31
N GLU A 161 -35.17 19.91 8.02
CA GLU A 161 -36.46 20.11 7.35
C GLU A 161 -37.00 18.82 6.71
N ASN A 162 -36.12 17.87 6.37
CA ASN A 162 -36.49 16.55 5.85
C ASN A 162 -35.56 15.45 6.41
N PRO A 163 -35.83 14.94 7.62
CA PRO A 163 -34.98 13.93 8.27
C PRO A 163 -34.97 12.56 7.55
N THR A 164 -35.85 12.33 6.58
CA THR A 164 -36.02 11.07 5.83
C THR A 164 -35.71 11.17 4.33
N MET A 165 -35.02 12.22 3.87
CA MET A 165 -34.86 12.46 2.43
C MET A 165 -34.04 11.37 1.71
N VAL A 166 -32.87 11.00 2.23
CA VAL A 166 -32.04 9.90 1.71
C VAL A 166 -31.36 9.21 2.89
N LYS A 167 -31.78 7.97 3.17
CA LYS A 167 -31.09 7.10 4.13
C LYS A 167 -29.98 6.37 3.40
N PHE A 168 -28.77 6.39 3.94
CA PHE A 168 -27.65 5.60 3.43
C PHE A 168 -27.98 4.11 3.45
N ASP A 169 -27.81 3.44 2.30
CA ASP A 169 -28.07 2.00 2.11
C ASP A 169 -26.86 1.28 1.50
N ASN A 170 -25.65 1.63 1.97
CA ASN A 170 -24.38 1.14 1.42
C ASN A 170 -24.14 1.51 -0.06
N ASP A 171 -24.74 2.61 -0.50
CA ASP A 171 -24.88 3.01 -1.90
C ASP A 171 -23.96 4.15 -2.29
N VAL A 172 -23.88 5.22 -1.48
CA VAL A 172 -23.11 6.44 -1.80
C VAL A 172 -22.12 6.79 -0.70
N TYR A 173 -20.84 6.85 -1.07
CA TYR A 173 -19.74 7.26 -0.20
C TYR A 173 -19.06 8.53 -0.74
N VAL A 174 -18.63 9.42 0.17
CA VAL A 174 -17.78 10.57 -0.15
C VAL A 174 -16.34 10.22 0.21
N PRO A 175 -15.41 10.23 -0.76
CA PRO A 175 -13.99 10.15 -0.46
C PRO A 175 -13.54 11.43 0.24
N THR A 176 -12.75 11.29 1.30
CA THR A 176 -12.10 12.42 1.96
C THR A 176 -10.59 12.23 1.95
N ASP A 177 -9.88 13.23 1.44
CA ASP A 177 -8.43 13.24 1.40
C ASP A 177 -7.83 13.55 2.78
N GLU A 178 -8.50 14.35 3.62
CA GLU A 178 -8.03 14.72 4.96
C GLU A 178 -9.17 14.83 5.98
N PRO A 179 -8.91 14.50 7.27
CA PRO A 179 -7.71 13.84 7.78
C PRO A 179 -7.73 12.33 7.49
N HIS A 180 -6.57 11.74 7.19
CA HIS A 180 -6.40 10.28 7.05
C HIS A 180 -5.34 9.76 8.02
N GLY A 181 -5.58 8.57 8.58
CA GLY A 181 -4.55 7.84 9.31
C GLY A 181 -3.51 7.30 8.33
N THR A 182 -2.22 7.58 8.55
CA THR A 182 -1.14 6.96 7.77
C THR A 182 -0.47 5.85 8.58
N ILE A 183 -0.40 4.65 7.99
CA ILE A 183 0.26 3.50 8.58
C ILE A 183 1.51 3.19 7.76
N GLU A 184 2.67 3.10 8.42
CA GLU A 184 3.94 2.80 7.76
C GLU A 184 4.73 1.78 8.57
N ALA A 185 5.46 0.89 7.89
CA ALA A 185 6.45 0.05 8.54
C ALA A 185 7.56 -0.37 7.57
N THR A 186 8.72 -0.65 8.13
CA THR A 186 9.85 -1.29 7.43
C THR A 186 10.11 -2.66 8.06
N LEU A 187 10.06 -3.70 7.25
CA LEU A 187 10.47 -5.04 7.65
C LEU A 187 11.82 -5.35 7.00
N SER A 188 12.73 -5.88 7.81
CA SER A 188 14.07 -6.28 7.38
C SER A 188 14.33 -7.71 7.83
N ARG A 189 15.13 -8.44 7.06
CA ARG A 189 15.64 -9.74 7.51
C ARG A 189 16.55 -9.56 8.71
N THR A 190 16.42 -10.44 9.71
CA THR A 190 17.37 -10.50 10.82
C THR A 190 18.70 -11.01 10.29
N MET A 191 19.72 -10.16 10.28
CA MET A 191 21.10 -10.59 10.07
C MET A 191 21.52 -11.36 11.33
N SER A 192 21.47 -12.69 11.30
CA SER A 192 22.13 -13.47 12.34
C SER A 192 23.63 -13.25 12.16
N LYS A 193 24.26 -12.54 13.10
CA LYS A 193 25.72 -12.54 13.22
C LYS A 193 26.09 -13.95 13.67
N MET A 194 26.42 -14.82 12.73
CA MET A 194 27.24 -16.01 13.01
C MET A 194 28.69 -15.59 13.12
#